data_AF-A0A1Q3LE91-F1
#
_entry.id   AF-A0A1Q3LE91-F1
#
_cell.length_a   1.000
_cell.length_b   1.000
_cell.length_c   1.000
_cell.angle_alpha   90.00
_cell.angle_beta   90.00
_cell.angle_gamma   90.00
#
_symmetry.space_group_name_H-M   'P 1'
#
loop_
_entity.id
_entity.type
_entity.pdbx_description
1 polymer ?
#
loop_
_entity_poly.entity_id
_entity_poly.type
_entity_poly.pdbx_seq_one_letter_code
_entity_poly.pdbx_strand_id
1 'polypeptide(L)'
;MSLGWPYDARTAAMQAEFVRLEEQFSQEWVVAMRQLAGERLPQEEFTARRMLLLKEDLKRRRREFAKLRWKFDATGKRRPDLVERDIRRVEKWARGIIDEYAQQGTERREAEKQERDRKAAIREQNRRARQEHTTLEDLRVDLAATILDVPTPAPVEPEKPVVRSLEGVRPSRVEMVSNDTGIADLSTATDDDIITAYMTRTGISEENARQYLTLLQPES
;
A
#
# COMPACT_ATOMS: atom_id res chain seq x y z
N MET A 1 -35.32 10.03 -35.61
CA MET A 1 -35.33 10.58 -34.23
C MET A 1 -33.98 10.30 -33.61
N SER A 2 -33.14 11.33 -33.46
CA SER A 2 -31.90 11.28 -32.67
C SER A 2 -31.95 12.48 -31.74
N LEU A 3 -32.38 12.24 -30.50
CA LEU A 3 -32.38 13.22 -29.41
C LEU A 3 -31.14 12.94 -28.57
N GLY A 4 -29.99 13.39 -29.04
CA GLY A 4 -28.74 13.37 -28.28
C GLY A 4 -28.10 14.74 -28.40
N TRP A 5 -28.36 15.61 -27.42
CA TRP A 5 -27.69 16.90 -27.33
C TRP A 5 -26.17 16.65 -27.32
N PRO A 6 -25.37 17.28 -28.21
CA PRO A 6 -23.93 17.24 -28.06
C PRO A 6 -23.61 17.88 -26.71
N TYR A 7 -23.03 17.10 -25.81
CA TYR A 7 -22.43 17.65 -24.60
C TYR A 7 -21.46 18.76 -25.03
N ASP A 8 -21.76 20.01 -24.67
CA ASP A 8 -21.05 21.18 -25.18
C ASP A 8 -19.55 21.06 -24.86
N ALA A 9 -18.70 20.97 -25.89
CA ALA A 9 -17.25 20.83 -25.75
C ALA A 9 -16.63 21.94 -24.87
N ARG A 10 -17.26 23.12 -24.81
CA ARG A 10 -16.87 24.19 -23.88
C ARG A 10 -17.09 23.79 -22.43
N THR A 11 -18.26 23.21 -22.14
CA THR A 11 -18.61 22.73 -20.80
C THR A 11 -17.68 21.60 -20.38
N ALA A 12 -17.41 20.65 -21.28
CA ALA A 12 -16.45 19.57 -21.03
C ALA A 12 -15.04 20.10 -20.73
N ALA A 13 -14.53 21.02 -21.55
CA ALA A 13 -13.22 21.63 -21.35
C ALA A 13 -13.15 22.46 -20.05
N MET A 14 -14.23 23.18 -19.71
CA MET A 14 -14.30 23.92 -18.46
C MET A 14 -14.24 22.99 -17.25
N GLN A 15 -14.94 21.86 -17.27
CA GLN A 15 -14.92 20.86 -16.19
C GLN A 15 -13.56 20.18 -16.09
N ALA A 16 -12.95 19.79 -17.22
CA ALA A 16 -11.63 19.20 -17.22
C ALA A 16 -10.57 20.18 -16.69
N GLU A 17 -10.64 21.45 -17.07
CA GLU A 17 -9.74 22.48 -16.54
C GLU A 17 -9.98 22.76 -15.05
N PHE A 18 -11.23 22.67 -14.58
CA PHE A 18 -11.57 22.74 -13.16
C PHE A 18 -10.85 21.62 -12.38
N VAL A 19 -10.97 20.37 -12.84
CA VAL A 19 -10.30 19.22 -12.20
C VAL A 19 -8.79 19.40 -12.22
N ARG A 20 -8.21 19.83 -13.34
CA ARG A 20 -6.77 20.10 -13.46
C ARG A 20 -6.29 21.12 -12.43
N LEU A 21 -7.06 22.19 -12.21
CA LEU A 21 -6.74 23.21 -11.21
C LEU A 21 -6.87 22.66 -9.78
N GLU A 22 -7.93 21.90 -9.46
CA GLU A 22 -8.06 21.26 -8.15
C GLU A 22 -6.91 20.31 -7.84
N GLU A 23 -6.48 19.52 -8.83
CA GLU A 23 -5.32 18.64 -8.72
C GLU A 23 -4.05 19.44 -8.42
N GLN A 24 -3.78 20.49 -9.20
CA GLN A 24 -2.63 21.36 -9.00
C GLN A 24 -2.64 21.99 -7.59
N PHE A 25 -3.77 22.56 -7.16
CA PHE A 25 -3.89 23.16 -5.83
C PHE A 25 -3.70 22.13 -4.71
N SER A 26 -4.22 20.92 -4.89
CA SER A 26 -4.05 19.84 -3.91
C SER A 26 -2.59 19.41 -3.79
N GLN A 27 -1.88 19.28 -4.91
CA GLN A 27 -0.45 18.96 -4.91
C GLN A 27 0.38 20.07 -4.24
N GLU A 28 0.14 21.33 -4.60
CA GLU A 28 0.83 22.47 -3.99
C GLU A 28 0.57 22.55 -2.47
N TRP A 29 -0.67 22.31 -2.05
CA TRP A 29 -1.02 22.25 -0.62
C TRP A 29 -0.27 21.15 0.12
N VAL A 30 -0.22 19.93 -0.43
CA VAL A 30 0.53 18.82 0.17
C VAL A 30 2.01 19.15 0.29
N VAL A 31 2.62 19.75 -0.73
CA VAL A 31 4.02 20.18 -0.68
C VAL A 31 4.24 21.22 0.42
N ALA A 32 3.38 22.24 0.51
CA ALA A 32 3.47 23.26 1.55
C ALA A 32 3.31 22.67 2.96
N MET A 33 2.40 21.71 3.15
CA MET A 33 2.22 21.04 4.44
C MET A 33 3.41 20.17 4.83
N ARG A 34 4.04 19.48 3.86
CA ARG A 34 5.26 18.70 4.11
C ARG A 34 6.42 19.61 4.51
N GLN A 35 6.58 20.76 3.85
CA GLN A 35 7.59 21.75 4.23
C GLN A 35 7.35 22.27 5.65
N LEU A 36 6.11 22.67 5.95
CA LEU A 36 5.75 23.17 7.28
C LEU A 36 5.94 22.12 8.38
N ALA A 37 5.62 20.85 8.10
CA ALA A 37 5.88 19.75 9.03
C ALA A 37 7.39 19.50 9.23
N GLY A 38 8.19 19.69 8.17
CA GLY A 38 9.65 19.57 8.21
C GLY A 38 10.33 20.61 9.11
N GLU A 39 9.69 21.76 9.36
CA GLU A 39 10.21 22.82 10.24
C GLU A 39 10.15 22.45 11.73
N ARG A 40 9.43 21.38 12.12
CA ARG A 40 9.31 20.90 13.53
C ARG A 40 8.91 22.00 14.53
N LEU A 41 7.97 22.85 14.12
CA LEU A 41 7.47 23.97 14.92
C LEU A 41 6.64 23.50 16.14
N PRO A 42 6.53 24.33 17.20
CA PRO A 42 5.54 24.13 18.26
C PRO A 42 4.12 24.08 17.69
N GLN A 43 3.23 23.30 18.33
CA GLN A 43 1.87 23.02 17.84
C GLN A 43 1.04 24.28 17.55
N GLU A 44 1.12 25.30 18.41
CA GLU A 44 0.38 26.55 18.25
C GLU A 44 0.85 27.33 17.01
N GLU A 45 2.16 27.40 16.80
CA GLU A 45 2.76 28.09 15.66
C GLU A 45 2.50 27.34 14.36
N PHE A 46 2.65 26.01 14.36
CA PHE A 46 2.28 25.16 13.24
C PHE A 46 0.82 25.40 12.82
N THR A 47 -0.09 25.43 13.80
CA THR A 47 -1.52 25.64 13.55
C THR A 47 -1.79 27.03 12.98
N ALA A 48 -1.19 28.09 13.56
CA ALA A 48 -1.35 29.46 13.07
C ALA A 48 -0.86 29.61 11.63
N ARG A 49 0.33 29.08 11.30
CA ARG A 49 0.90 29.13 9.94
C ARG A 49 0.09 28.32 8.95
N ARG A 50 -0.34 27.11 9.34
CA ARG A 50 -1.23 26.27 8.51
C ARG A 50 -2.52 27.00 8.16
N MET A 51 -3.16 27.67 9.13
CA MET A 51 -4.41 28.38 8.90
C MET A 51 -4.23 29.60 7.99
N LEU A 52 -3.11 30.32 8.10
CA LEU A 52 -2.77 31.41 7.20
C LEU A 52 -2.62 30.91 5.76
N LEU A 53 -1.83 29.85 5.55
CA LEU A 53 -1.63 29.23 4.24
C LEU A 53 -2.95 28.74 3.64
N LEU A 54 -3.81 28.11 4.45
CA LEU A 54 -5.12 27.65 4.00
C LEU A 54 -5.99 28.81 3.52
N LYS A 55 -6.00 29.91 4.25
CA LYS A 55 -6.78 31.11 3.88
C LYS A 55 -6.29 31.71 2.55
N GLU A 56 -4.98 31.77 2.35
CA GLU A 56 -4.38 32.26 1.11
C GLU A 56 -4.68 31.32 -0.07
N ASP A 57 -4.56 30.02 0.15
CA ASP A 57 -4.86 29.01 -0.87
C ASP A 57 -6.34 29.07 -1.30
N LEU A 58 -7.28 29.12 -0.35
CA LEU A 58 -8.71 29.26 -0.66
C LEU A 58 -9.03 30.56 -1.42
N LYS A 59 -8.37 31.67 -1.06
CA LYS A 59 -8.52 32.95 -1.78
C LYS A 59 -8.03 32.83 -3.22
N ARG A 60 -6.91 32.14 -3.43
CA ARG A 60 -6.33 31.88 -4.76
C ARG A 60 -7.21 30.94 -5.58
N ARG A 61 -7.66 29.82 -5.02
CA ARG A 61 -8.62 28.88 -5.64
C ARG A 61 -9.86 29.60 -6.14
N ARG A 62 -10.52 30.38 -5.26
CA ARG A 62 -11.72 31.14 -5.63
C ARG A 62 -11.49 32.07 -6.81
N ARG A 63 -10.34 32.75 -6.87
CA ARG A 63 -9.98 33.65 -7.98
C ARG A 63 -9.77 32.88 -9.28
N GLU A 64 -9.07 31.75 -9.25
CA GLU A 64 -8.84 30.95 -10.46
C GLU A 64 -10.13 30.31 -10.98
N PHE A 65 -10.98 29.77 -10.11
CA PHE A 65 -12.28 29.22 -10.52
C PHE A 65 -13.22 30.28 -11.09
N ALA A 66 -13.21 31.49 -10.54
CA ALA A 66 -13.98 32.60 -11.12
C ALA A 66 -13.54 32.93 -12.56
N LYS A 67 -12.26 32.73 -12.91
CA LYS A 67 -11.73 32.98 -14.26
C LYS A 67 -12.14 31.91 -15.27
N LEU A 68 -12.46 30.68 -14.85
CA LEU A 68 -12.79 29.59 -15.76
C LEU A 68 -13.97 29.92 -16.67
N ARG A 69 -15.02 30.53 -16.10
CA ARG A 69 -16.22 30.93 -16.87
C ARG A 69 -15.90 31.96 -17.95
N TRP A 70 -14.95 32.86 -17.68
CA TRP A 70 -14.46 33.82 -18.66
C TRP A 70 -13.54 33.16 -19.70
N LYS A 71 -12.69 32.22 -19.29
CA LYS A 71 -11.76 31.49 -20.16
C LYS A 71 -12.49 30.69 -21.23
N PHE A 72 -13.56 29.98 -20.89
CA PHE A 72 -14.36 29.19 -21.84
C PHE A 72 -15.61 29.90 -22.35
N ASP A 73 -15.75 31.17 -21.97
CA ASP A 73 -16.71 32.16 -22.42
C ASP A 73 -18.10 31.62 -22.80
N ALA A 74 -18.88 31.33 -21.76
CA ALA A 74 -20.32 31.13 -21.88
C ALA A 74 -21.08 32.44 -22.23
N THR A 75 -20.39 33.59 -22.37
CA THR A 75 -21.00 34.92 -22.54
C THR A 75 -20.75 35.60 -23.89
N GLY A 76 -19.92 35.02 -24.77
CA GLY A 76 -19.64 35.51 -26.13
C GLY A 76 -18.68 36.70 -26.25
N LYS A 77 -17.98 37.09 -25.18
CA LYS A 77 -17.07 38.24 -25.12
C LYS A 77 -15.62 37.94 -25.53
N ARG A 78 -15.18 36.68 -25.55
CA ARG A 78 -13.81 36.26 -25.89
C ARG A 78 -13.75 35.84 -27.35
N ARG A 79 -12.62 36.14 -27.99
CA ARG A 79 -12.38 35.72 -29.38
C ARG A 79 -12.53 34.19 -29.54
N PRO A 80 -13.36 33.69 -30.47
CA PRO A 80 -13.64 32.26 -30.60
C PRO A 80 -12.42 31.38 -30.83
N ASP A 81 -11.43 31.86 -31.60
CA ASP A 81 -10.19 31.13 -31.91
C ASP A 81 -9.34 30.84 -30.67
N LEU A 82 -9.32 31.77 -29.71
CA LEU A 82 -8.61 31.58 -28.44
C LEU A 82 -9.33 30.58 -27.54
N VAL A 83 -10.67 30.59 -27.55
CA VAL A 83 -11.49 29.63 -26.79
C VAL A 83 -11.28 28.22 -27.35
N GLU A 84 -11.33 28.06 -28.68
CA GLU A 84 -11.12 26.76 -29.33
C GLU A 84 -9.72 26.20 -29.08
N ARG A 85 -8.67 27.04 -29.13
CA ARG A 85 -7.32 26.64 -28.78
C ARG A 85 -7.22 26.11 -27.35
N ASP A 86 -7.90 26.75 -26.40
CA ASP A 86 -7.91 26.31 -25.01
C ASP A 86 -8.69 25.01 -24.82
N ILE A 87 -9.82 24.83 -25.49
CA ILE A 87 -10.59 23.57 -25.50
C ILE A 87 -9.70 22.42 -25.99
N ARG A 88 -9.09 22.56 -27.16
CA ARG A 88 -8.23 21.51 -27.74
C ARG A 88 -7.05 21.16 -26.82
N ARG A 89 -6.47 22.16 -26.16
CA ARG A 89 -5.38 21.95 -25.20
C ARG A 89 -5.83 21.12 -24.01
N VAL A 90 -6.97 21.46 -23.42
CA VAL A 90 -7.52 20.76 -22.26
C VAL A 90 -7.97 19.35 -22.63
N GLU A 91 -8.61 19.18 -23.79
CA GLU A 91 -8.96 17.85 -24.29
C GLU A 91 -7.73 16.96 -24.50
N LYS A 92 -6.63 17.51 -25.03
CA LYS A 92 -5.39 16.76 -25.19
C LYS A 92 -4.84 16.30 -23.84
N TRP A 93 -4.84 17.18 -22.84
CA TRP A 93 -4.44 16.83 -21.49
C TRP A 93 -5.35 15.75 -20.88
N ALA A 94 -6.67 15.94 -20.95
CA ALA A 94 -7.65 15.00 -20.41
C ALA A 94 -7.55 13.60 -21.04
N ARG A 95 -7.29 13.54 -22.36
CA ARG A 95 -7.00 12.27 -23.05
C ARG A 95 -5.72 11.62 -22.52
N GLY A 96 -4.66 12.40 -22.33
CA GLY A 96 -3.41 11.91 -21.76
C GLY A 96 -3.58 11.27 -20.38
N ILE A 97 -4.43 11.84 -19.52
CA ILE A 97 -4.77 11.26 -18.21
C ILE A 97 -5.48 9.91 -18.36
N ILE A 98 -6.45 9.81 -19.27
CA ILE A 98 -7.16 8.54 -19.54
C ILE A 98 -6.17 7.47 -20.02
N ASP A 99 -5.28 7.84 -20.93
CA ASP A 99 -4.26 6.92 -21.47
C ASP A 99 -3.30 6.46 -20.37
N GLU A 100 -2.86 7.36 -19.47
CA GLU A 100 -2.02 7.03 -18.32
C GLU A 100 -2.72 6.06 -17.35
N TYR A 101 -3.98 6.32 -17.01
CA TYR A 101 -4.76 5.40 -16.17
C TYR A 101 -4.95 4.04 -16.83
N ALA A 102 -5.15 4.00 -18.15
CA ALA A 102 -5.24 2.75 -18.89
C ALA A 102 -3.93 1.95 -18.82
N GLN A 103 -2.78 2.63 -18.96
CA GLN A 103 -1.45 2.03 -18.85
C GLN A 103 -1.17 1.49 -17.44
N GLN A 104 -1.45 2.28 -16.40
CA GLN A 104 -1.32 1.80 -15.01
C GLN A 104 -2.24 0.60 -14.74
N GLY A 105 -3.42 0.57 -15.33
CA GLY A 105 -4.34 -0.57 -15.27
C GLY A 105 -3.77 -1.83 -15.93
N THR A 106 -3.09 -1.70 -17.07
CA THR A 106 -2.41 -2.83 -17.72
C THR A 106 -1.22 -3.31 -16.91
N GLU A 107 -0.38 -2.41 -16.41
CA GLU A 107 0.79 -2.74 -15.58
C GLU A 107 0.38 -3.49 -14.30
N ARG A 108 -0.70 -3.05 -13.64
CA ARG A 108 -1.22 -3.74 -12.45
C ARG A 108 -1.68 -5.16 -12.77
N ARG A 109 -2.40 -5.36 -13.88
CA ARG A 109 -2.85 -6.69 -14.30
C ARG A 109 -1.67 -7.59 -14.66
N GLU A 110 -0.63 -7.05 -15.28
CA GLU A 110 0.60 -7.78 -15.58
C GLU A 110 1.36 -8.15 -14.32
N ALA A 111 1.49 -7.24 -13.36
CA ALA A 111 2.09 -7.51 -12.05
C ALA A 111 1.30 -8.58 -11.28
N GLU A 112 -0.03 -8.51 -11.26
CA GLU A 112 -0.89 -9.53 -10.65
C GLU A 112 -0.72 -10.90 -11.32
N LYS A 113 -0.60 -10.93 -12.66
CA LYS A 113 -0.36 -12.17 -13.40
C LYS A 113 1.01 -12.76 -13.05
N GLN A 114 2.07 -11.94 -13.06
CA GLN A 114 3.41 -12.37 -12.68
C GLN A 114 3.45 -12.92 -11.25
N GLU A 115 2.75 -12.28 -10.32
CA GLU A 115 2.69 -12.74 -8.93
C GLU A 115 1.93 -14.06 -8.78
N ARG A 116 0.85 -14.25 -9.55
CA ARG A 116 0.14 -15.54 -9.61
C ARG A 116 1.02 -16.64 -10.18
N ASP A 117 1.74 -16.36 -11.25
CA ASP A 117 2.65 -17.31 -11.92
C ASP A 117 3.81 -17.68 -10.98
N ARG A 118 4.38 -16.73 -10.25
CA ARG A 118 5.40 -16.97 -9.21
C ARG A 118 4.87 -17.86 -8.08
N LYS A 119 3.69 -17.56 -7.54
CA LYS A 119 3.05 -18.38 -6.50
C LYS A 119 2.75 -19.79 -6.99
N ALA A 120 2.31 -19.95 -8.25
CA ALA A 120 2.09 -21.26 -8.85
C ALA A 120 3.40 -22.06 -8.99
N ALA A 121 4.49 -21.42 -9.42
CA ALA A 121 5.80 -22.05 -9.53
C ALA A 121 6.33 -22.52 -8.15
N ILE A 122 6.18 -21.71 -7.10
CA ILE A 122 6.58 -22.08 -5.74
C ILE A 122 5.77 -23.28 -5.23
N ARG A 123 4.44 -23.30 -5.47
CA ARG A 123 3.58 -24.43 -5.08
C ARG A 123 4.00 -25.72 -5.79
N GLU A 124 4.31 -25.63 -7.07
CA GLU A 124 4.77 -26.77 -7.86
C GLU A 124 6.15 -27.28 -7.40
N GLN A 125 7.08 -26.37 -7.07
CA GLN A 125 8.38 -26.73 -6.49
C GLN A 125 8.21 -27.43 -5.14
N ASN A 126 7.35 -26.89 -4.27
CA ASN A 126 7.05 -27.50 -2.97
C ASN A 126 6.36 -28.87 -3.12
N ARG A 127 5.52 -29.05 -4.14
CA ARG A 127 4.90 -30.35 -4.47
C ARG A 127 5.97 -31.38 -4.85
N ARG A 128 6.93 -31.01 -5.70
CA ARG A 128 8.04 -31.89 -6.10
C ARG A 128 8.96 -32.23 -4.93
N ALA A 129 9.35 -31.24 -4.13
CA ALA A 129 10.18 -31.46 -2.94
C ALA A 129 9.52 -32.42 -1.94
N ARG A 130 8.19 -32.35 -1.76
CA ARG A 130 7.44 -33.30 -0.92
C ARG A 130 7.46 -34.71 -1.51
N GLN A 131 7.31 -34.85 -2.83
CA GLN A 131 7.37 -36.14 -3.52
C GLN A 131 8.77 -36.78 -3.41
N GLU A 132 9.82 -35.98 -3.56
CA GLU A 132 11.21 -36.41 -3.39
C GLU A 132 11.49 -36.85 -1.94
N HIS A 133 11.00 -36.09 -0.95
CA HIS A 133 11.13 -36.45 0.47
C HIS A 133 10.44 -37.78 0.78
N THR A 134 9.21 -37.98 0.29
CA THR A 134 8.50 -39.26 0.49
C THR A 134 9.25 -40.43 -0.13
N THR A 135 9.80 -40.29 -1.35
CA THR A 135 10.61 -41.35 -1.96
C THR A 135 11.90 -41.64 -1.20
N LEU A 136 12.54 -40.63 -0.60
CA LEU A 136 13.75 -40.82 0.20
C LEU A 136 13.44 -41.46 1.57
N GLU A 137 12.32 -41.11 2.18
CA GLU A 137 11.82 -41.75 3.40
C GLU A 137 11.45 -43.22 3.14
N ASP A 138 10.74 -43.51 2.04
CA ASP A 138 10.39 -44.88 1.64
C ASP A 138 11.66 -45.73 1.40
N LEU A 139 12.66 -45.19 0.69
CA LEU A 139 13.96 -45.84 0.50
C LEU A 139 14.72 -46.05 1.82
N ARG A 140 14.58 -45.14 2.79
CA ARG A 140 15.21 -45.24 4.12
C ARG A 140 14.52 -46.30 4.99
N VAL A 141 13.20 -46.44 4.91
CA VAL A 141 12.45 -47.48 5.61
C VAL A 141 12.81 -48.87 5.05
N ASP A 142 12.91 -49.00 3.73
CA ASP A 142 13.32 -50.25 3.07
C ASP A 142 14.78 -50.62 3.41
N LEU A 143 15.68 -49.65 3.45
CA LEU A 143 17.08 -49.86 3.86
C LEU A 143 17.19 -50.22 5.35
N ALA A 144 16.41 -49.58 6.23
CA ALA A 144 16.38 -49.87 7.65
C ALA A 144 15.83 -51.28 7.93
N ALA A 145 14.79 -51.69 7.20
CA ALA A 145 14.25 -53.05 7.25
C ALA A 145 15.26 -54.10 6.74
N THR A 146 16.19 -53.70 5.87
CA THR A 146 17.23 -54.58 5.32
C THR A 146 18.48 -54.69 6.19
N ILE A 147 18.76 -53.74 7.11
CA ILE A 147 20.08 -53.62 7.76
C ILE A 147 20.15 -53.97 9.26
N LEU A 148 19.09 -53.93 10.10
CA LEU A 148 19.29 -54.09 11.57
C LEU A 148 18.28 -54.97 12.32
N ASP A 149 18.71 -56.21 12.60
CA ASP A 149 18.40 -57.00 13.80
C ASP A 149 19.36 -56.60 14.94
N VAL A 150 19.23 -55.36 15.44
CA VAL A 150 20.04 -54.84 16.57
C VAL A 150 19.17 -53.97 17.49
N PRO A 151 19.21 -54.15 18.83
CA PRO A 151 18.40 -53.36 19.75
C PRO A 151 18.95 -51.94 19.88
N THR A 152 18.11 -50.94 19.61
CA THR A 152 18.45 -49.52 19.71
C THR A 152 18.22 -49.00 21.15
N PRO A 153 19.19 -48.31 21.78
CA PRO A 153 18.99 -47.66 23.08
C PRO A 153 18.12 -46.39 22.96
N ALA A 154 17.43 -46.04 24.04
CA ALA A 154 16.39 -45.02 24.07
C ALA A 154 16.87 -43.61 23.62
N PRO A 155 16.06 -42.86 22.85
CA PRO A 155 16.40 -41.51 22.42
C PRO A 155 16.28 -40.50 23.58
N VAL A 156 17.28 -39.62 23.70
CA VAL A 156 17.22 -38.41 24.53
C VAL A 156 16.34 -37.39 23.80
N GLU A 157 15.25 -36.93 24.43
CA GLU A 157 14.34 -35.93 23.86
C GLU A 157 15.02 -34.56 23.74
N PRO A 158 15.03 -33.91 22.54
CA PRO A 158 15.35 -32.49 22.44
C PRO A 158 14.22 -31.64 23.05
N GLU A 159 14.58 -30.52 23.68
CA GLU A 159 13.64 -29.55 24.24
C GLU A 159 12.61 -29.13 23.18
N LYS A 160 11.32 -29.33 23.50
CA LYS A 160 10.23 -29.07 22.56
C LYS A 160 10.14 -27.56 22.29
N PRO A 161 10.19 -27.11 21.02
CA PRO A 161 9.92 -25.71 20.70
C PRO A 161 8.50 -25.37 21.15
N VAL A 162 8.35 -24.24 21.86
CA VAL A 162 7.03 -23.73 22.23
C VAL A 162 6.38 -23.21 20.96
N VAL A 163 5.47 -23.99 20.39
CA VAL A 163 4.71 -23.61 19.20
C VAL A 163 3.48 -22.82 19.64
N ARG A 164 3.48 -21.50 19.44
CA ARG A 164 2.25 -20.70 19.59
C ARG A 164 1.39 -20.86 18.33
N SER A 165 0.10 -21.08 18.50
CA SER A 165 -0.83 -21.06 17.38
C SER A 165 -1.09 -19.61 16.97
N LEU A 166 -0.55 -19.22 15.80
CA LEU A 166 -0.90 -17.96 15.13
C LEU A 166 -2.13 -18.12 14.21
N GLU A 167 -2.84 -19.24 14.32
CA GLU A 167 -4.02 -19.54 13.52
C GLU A 167 -5.16 -18.60 13.90
N GLY A 168 -5.68 -17.86 12.92
CA GLY A 168 -6.73 -16.84 13.12
C GLY A 168 -6.21 -15.42 13.39
N VAL A 169 -4.89 -15.21 13.54
CA VAL A 169 -4.31 -13.87 13.64
C VAL A 169 -4.21 -13.22 12.26
N ARG A 170 -4.57 -11.93 12.15
CA ARG A 170 -4.47 -11.20 10.89
C ARG A 170 -3.01 -11.16 10.40
N PRO A 171 -2.71 -11.53 9.14
CA PRO A 171 -1.34 -11.55 8.62
C PRO A 171 -0.59 -10.22 8.75
N SER A 172 -1.29 -9.09 8.62
CA SER A 172 -0.68 -7.76 8.78
C SER A 172 -0.18 -7.46 10.20
N ARG A 173 -0.78 -8.06 11.23
CA ARG A 173 -0.31 -7.93 12.62
C ARG A 173 0.95 -8.76 12.85
N VAL A 174 1.00 -9.96 12.29
CA VAL A 174 2.17 -10.84 12.35
C VAL A 174 3.37 -10.20 11.65
N GLU A 175 3.15 -9.63 10.47
CA GLU A 175 4.19 -8.92 9.71
C GLU A 175 4.71 -7.68 10.44
N MET A 176 3.82 -6.89 11.05
CA MET A 176 4.21 -5.73 11.85
C MET A 176 5.10 -6.13 13.03
N VAL A 177 4.70 -7.13 13.82
CA VAL A 177 5.49 -7.58 14.98
C VAL A 177 6.82 -8.20 14.54
N SER A 178 6.85 -8.93 13.43
CA SER A 178 8.08 -9.52 12.89
C SER A 178 9.07 -8.43 12.45
N ASN A 179 8.59 -7.37 11.79
CA ASN A 179 9.44 -6.25 11.35
C ASN A 179 10.01 -5.44 12.53
N ASP A 180 9.19 -5.21 13.55
CA ASP A 180 9.59 -4.42 14.73
C ASP A 180 10.60 -5.19 15.58
N THR A 181 10.35 -6.49 15.81
CA THR A 181 11.23 -7.36 16.63
C THR A 181 12.42 -7.93 15.87
N GLY A 182 12.37 -7.99 14.53
CA GLY A 182 13.37 -8.65 13.71
C GLY A 182 13.35 -10.19 13.81
N ILE A 183 12.32 -10.77 14.42
CA ILE A 183 12.17 -12.22 14.57
C ILE A 183 11.47 -12.78 13.34
N ALA A 184 12.17 -13.64 12.59
CA ALA A 184 11.68 -14.23 11.34
C ALA A 184 10.54 -15.24 11.54
N ASP A 185 10.56 -15.97 12.66
CA ASP A 185 9.51 -16.92 13.02
C ASP A 185 8.96 -16.63 14.42
N LEU A 186 7.84 -15.90 14.45
CA LEU A 186 7.13 -15.61 15.70
C LEU A 186 6.43 -16.84 16.29
N SER A 187 6.27 -17.93 15.54
CA SER A 187 5.58 -19.14 16.05
C SER A 187 6.41 -19.94 17.05
N THR A 188 7.74 -19.74 17.04
CA THR A 188 8.72 -20.43 17.90
C THR A 188 9.36 -19.53 18.95
N ALA A 189 9.16 -18.22 18.87
CA ALA A 189 9.65 -17.27 19.87
C ALA A 189 8.83 -17.34 21.16
N THR A 190 9.45 -17.08 22.31
CA THR A 190 8.73 -16.88 23.58
C THR A 190 8.24 -15.43 23.71
N ASP A 191 7.27 -15.20 24.62
CA ASP A 191 6.78 -13.83 24.87
C ASP A 191 7.89 -12.92 25.44
N ASP A 192 8.79 -13.50 26.24
CA ASP A 192 9.95 -12.80 26.78
C ASP A 192 10.97 -12.43 25.69
N ASP A 193 11.16 -13.29 24.68
CA ASP A 193 12.02 -12.99 23.52
C ASP A 193 11.47 -11.80 22.72
N ILE A 194 10.15 -11.77 22.53
CA ILE A 194 9.47 -10.69 21.80
C ILE A 194 9.56 -9.38 22.59
N ILE A 195 9.28 -9.39 23.89
CA ILE A 195 9.39 -8.21 24.76
C ILE A 195 10.82 -7.69 24.76
N THR A 196 11.81 -8.58 24.91
CA THR A 196 13.22 -8.22 24.90
C THR A 196 13.64 -7.63 23.55
N ALA A 197 13.17 -8.20 22.44
CA ALA A 197 13.42 -7.68 21.10
C ALA A 197 12.81 -6.28 20.91
N TYR A 198 11.59 -6.04 21.41
CA TYR A 198 10.98 -4.71 21.37
C TYR A 198 11.76 -3.68 22.18
N MET A 199 12.15 -4.01 23.42
CA MET A 199 12.91 -3.11 24.28
C MET A 199 14.29 -2.78 23.67
N THR A 200 14.95 -3.76 23.08
CA THR A 200 16.31 -3.60 22.53
C THR A 200 16.35 -2.95 21.14
N ARG A 201 15.42 -3.26 20.23
CA ARG A 201 15.40 -2.67 18.87
C ARG A 201 14.65 -1.35 18.77
N THR A 202 13.50 -1.24 19.42
CA THR A 202 12.59 -0.10 19.23
C THR A 202 12.64 0.89 20.40
N GLY A 203 13.23 0.49 21.54
CA GLY A 203 13.36 1.34 22.71
C GLY A 203 12.05 1.60 23.46
N ILE A 204 11.01 0.80 23.19
CA ILE A 204 9.72 0.92 23.90
C ILE A 204 9.80 0.27 25.30
N SER A 205 9.00 0.79 26.24
CA SER A 205 8.90 0.23 27.59
C SER A 205 8.28 -1.18 27.57
N GLU A 206 8.61 -1.98 28.58
CA GLU A 206 8.05 -3.33 28.75
C GLU A 206 6.51 -3.32 28.76
N GLU A 207 5.91 -2.34 29.43
CA GLU A 207 4.45 -2.17 29.50
C GLU A 207 3.81 -1.99 28.11
N ASN A 208 4.47 -1.23 27.23
CA ASN A 208 3.99 -1.03 25.86
C ASN A 208 4.27 -2.26 24.99
N ALA A 209 5.42 -2.94 25.17
CA ALA A 209 5.73 -4.19 24.45
C ALA A 209 4.68 -5.29 24.71
N ARG A 210 4.16 -5.37 25.94
CA ARG A 210 3.08 -6.31 26.31
C ARG A 210 1.77 -6.07 25.55
N GLN A 211 1.47 -4.84 25.12
CA GLN A 211 0.29 -4.54 24.30
C GLN A 211 0.42 -5.11 22.88
N TYR A 212 1.63 -5.24 22.36
CA TYR A 212 1.88 -5.85 21.05
C TYR A 212 1.74 -7.38 21.08
N LEU A 213 1.97 -8.02 22.23
CA LEU A 213 1.68 -9.44 22.40
C LEU A 213 0.19 -9.75 22.27
N THR A 214 -0.69 -8.83 22.68
CA THR A 214 -2.14 -8.99 22.54
C THR A 214 -2.58 -9.04 21.07
N LEU A 215 -1.79 -8.45 20.16
CA LEU A 215 -2.06 -8.50 18.71
C LEU A 215 -1.75 -9.86 18.08
N LEU A 216 -0.99 -10.71 18.79
CA LEU A 216 -0.67 -12.09 18.39
C LEU A 216 -1.66 -13.12 18.94
N GLN A 217 -2.74 -12.68 19.60
CA GLN A 217 -3.83 -13.55 20.05
C GLN A 217 -4.95 -13.60 18.99
N PRO A 218 -5.62 -14.77 18.81
CA PRO A 218 -6.75 -14.88 17.91
C PRO A 218 -7.93 -14.01 18.38
N GLU A 219 -8.63 -13.37 17.45
CA GLU A 219 -9.87 -12.65 17.76
C GLU A 219 -10.93 -13.68 18.19
N SER A 220 -11.45 -13.56 19.42
CA SER A 220 -12.58 -14.37 19.91
C SER A 220 -13.89 -13.96 19.26
#